data_AF-A0A938A7L8-F1
#
_entry.id   AF-A0A938A7L8-F1
#
_cell.length_a   1.000
_cell.length_b   1.000
_cell.length_c   1.000
_cell.angle_alpha   90.00
_cell.angle_beta   90.00
_cell.angle_gamma   90.00
#
_symmetry.space_group_name_H-M   'P 1'
#
loop_
_entity.id
_entity.type
_entity.pdbx_description
1 polymer ?
#
loop_
_entity_poly.entity_id
_entity_poly.type
_entity_poly.pdbx_seq_one_letter_code
_entity_poly.pdbx_strand_id
1 'polypeptide(L)'
;MTTFLAIACGLSFGLIMLGFFTDRAAVKARINGANGMPILAALILSFLGSLGVAVIAGIFGGWAILGWILLLTIPYHVGLAALLIWRLQSLATGVAEIERTARERWMTRKS
;
A
#
# COMPACT_ATOMS: atom_id res chain seq x y z
N MET A 1 14.54 -18.01 -14.30
CA MET A 1 14.00 -16.63 -14.44
C MET A 1 12.62 -16.47 -13.81
N THR A 2 11.66 -17.35 -14.08
CA THR A 2 10.30 -17.30 -13.48
C THR A 2 10.29 -17.37 -11.95
N THR A 3 11.07 -18.26 -11.34
CA THR A 3 11.18 -18.37 -9.87
C THR A 3 11.74 -17.10 -9.22
N PHE A 4 12.73 -16.47 -9.87
CA PHE A 4 13.31 -15.20 -9.42
C PHE A 4 12.29 -14.06 -9.44
N LEU A 5 11.54 -13.92 -10.54
CA LEU A 5 10.47 -12.93 -10.66
C LEU A 5 9.32 -13.20 -9.68
N ALA A 6 8.98 -14.46 -9.43
CA ALA A 6 7.96 -14.83 -8.45
C ALA A 6 8.37 -14.44 -7.02
N ILE A 7 9.63 -14.69 -6.63
CA ILE A 7 10.16 -14.29 -5.33
C ILE A 7 10.19 -12.76 -5.20
N ALA A 8 10.64 -12.06 -6.24
CA ALA A 8 10.66 -10.60 -6.26
C ALA A 8 9.26 -10.00 -6.12
N CYS A 9 8.27 -10.55 -6.84
CA CYS A 9 6.87 -10.15 -6.74
C CYS A 9 6.32 -10.41 -5.32
N GLY A 10 6.61 -11.58 -4.74
CA GLY A 10 6.23 -11.91 -3.37
C GLY A 10 6.83 -10.95 -2.32
N LEU A 11 8.11 -10.61 -2.46
CA LEU A 11 8.79 -9.65 -1.58
C LEU A 11 8.20 -8.24 -1.72
N SER A 12 7.95 -7.79 -2.94
CA SER A 12 7.28 -6.52 -3.23
C SER A 12 5.90 -6.46 -2.56
N PHE A 13 5.08 -7.49 -2.75
CA PHE A 13 3.77 -7.58 -2.12
C PHE A 13 3.87 -7.58 -0.59
N GLY A 14 4.81 -8.34 -0.02
CA GLY A 14 5.06 -8.38 1.42
C GLY A 14 5.42 -7.01 2.00
N LEU A 15 6.31 -6.28 1.33
CA LEU A 15 6.70 -4.91 1.70
C LEU A 15 5.51 -3.95 1.72
N ILE A 16 4.71 -3.97 0.66
CA ILE A 16 3.51 -3.12 0.54
C ILE A 16 2.48 -3.47 1.63
N MET A 17 2.25 -4.77 1.87
CA MET A 17 1.35 -5.22 2.93
C MET A 17 1.82 -4.79 4.30
N LEU A 18 3.12 -4.83 4.58
CA LEU A 18 3.67 -4.40 5.85
C LEU A 18 3.38 -2.91 6.10
N GLY A 19 3.56 -2.06 5.09
CA GLY A 19 3.16 -0.64 5.14
C GLY A 19 1.65 -0.44 5.32
N PHE A 20 0.82 -1.27 4.67
CA PHE A 20 -0.63 -1.22 4.87
C PHE A 20 -1.05 -1.64 6.28
N PHE A 21 -0.43 -2.67 6.85
CA PHE A 21 -0.75 -3.14 8.19
C PHE A 21 -0.33 -2.13 9.27
N THR A 22 0.81 -1.46 9.10
CA THR A 22 1.23 -0.39 10.02
C THR A 22 0.27 0.79 9.99
N ASP A 23 -0.14 1.25 8.81
CA ASP A 23 -1.15 2.32 8.69
C ASP A 23 -2.52 1.90 9.23
N ARG A 24 -2.97 0.67 8.94
CA ARG A 24 -4.22 0.14 9.48
C ARG A 24 -4.20 0.05 11.01
N ALA A 25 -3.05 -0.36 11.59
CA ALA A 25 -2.88 -0.42 13.03
C ALA A 25 -2.91 0.98 13.65
N ALA A 26 -2.25 1.97 13.03
CA ALA A 26 -2.27 3.35 13.48
C ALA A 26 -3.67 3.97 13.45
N VAL A 27 -4.44 3.73 12.38
CA VAL A 27 -5.84 4.17 12.25
C VAL A 27 -6.72 3.53 13.33
N LYS A 28 -6.58 2.22 13.57
CA LYS A 28 -7.35 1.52 14.61
C LYS A 28 -6.97 1.97 16.03
N ALA A 29 -5.69 2.21 16.26
CA ALA A 29 -5.15 2.64 17.55
C ALA A 29 -5.35 4.14 17.81
N ARG A 30 -5.93 4.89 16.85
CA ARG A 30 -6.21 6.33 16.96
C ARG A 30 -4.95 7.15 17.27
N ILE A 31 -3.81 6.75 16.72
CA ILE A 31 -2.56 7.49 16.89
C ILE A 31 -2.65 8.76 16.03
N ASN A 32 -2.52 9.93 16.66
CA ASN A 32 -2.39 11.21 15.94
C ASN A 32 -1.17 11.14 15.01
N GLY A 33 -1.39 11.28 13.70
CA GLY A 33 -0.34 11.12 12.69
C GLY A 33 -0.50 9.91 11.75
N ALA A 34 -1.65 9.24 11.74
CA ALA A 34 -2.00 8.24 10.73
C ALA A 34 -2.26 8.88 9.36
N ASN A 35 -1.18 9.28 8.67
CA ASN A 35 -1.21 10.08 7.45
C ASN A 35 -1.22 9.25 6.15
N GLY A 36 -1.11 7.91 6.25
CA GLY A 36 -0.80 7.08 5.09
C GLY A 36 0.67 7.17 4.63
N MET A 37 1.56 7.72 5.45
CA MET A 37 2.99 7.85 5.13
C MET A 37 3.71 6.49 5.06
N PRO A 38 3.51 5.56 6.01
CA PRO A 38 4.04 4.20 5.91
C PRO A 38 3.68 3.47 4.61
N ILE A 39 2.41 3.51 4.17
CA ILE A 39 2.01 2.85 2.93
C ILE A 39 2.60 3.53 1.70
N LEU A 40 2.68 4.87 1.71
CA LEU A 40 3.31 5.62 0.62
C LEU A 40 4.80 5.26 0.50
N ALA A 41 5.52 5.24 1.62
CA ALA A 41 6.93 4.85 1.66
C ALA A 41 7.13 3.40 1.17
N ALA A 42 6.26 2.48 1.60
CA ALA A 42 6.30 1.08 1.15
C ALA A 42 6.04 0.94 -0.36
N LEU A 43 5.09 1.69 -0.92
CA LEU A 43 4.80 1.72 -2.36
C LEU A 43 5.97 2.27 -3.17
N ILE A 44 6.57 3.37 -2.74
CA ILE A 44 7.75 3.97 -3.40
C ILE A 44 8.92 3.00 -3.37
N LEU A 45 9.22 2.43 -2.20
CA LEU A 45 10.33 1.49 -2.04
C LEU A 45 10.12 0.22 -2.86
N SER A 46 8.90 -0.31 -2.89
CA SER A 46 8.52 -1.46 -3.72
C SER A 46 8.67 -1.17 -5.21
N PHE A 47 8.24 0.01 -5.66
CA PHE A 47 8.35 0.41 -7.06
C PHE A 47 9.82 0.54 -7.49
N LEU A 48 10.65 1.18 -6.66
CA LEU A 48 12.09 1.28 -6.90
C LEU A 48 12.77 -0.10 -6.92
N GLY A 49 12.41 -0.98 -5.98
CA GLY A 49 12.90 -2.36 -5.97
C GLY A 49 12.52 -3.13 -7.24
N SER A 50 11.28 -2.98 -7.69
CA SER A 50 10.77 -3.61 -8.92
C SER A 50 11.46 -3.07 -10.17
N LEU A 51 11.83 -1.79 -10.20
CA LEU A 51 12.63 -1.20 -11.26
C LEU A 51 14.04 -1.84 -11.33
N GLY A 52 14.68 -2.04 -10.17
CA GLY A 52 15.95 -2.74 -10.09
C GLY A 52 15.87 -4.18 -10.63
N VAL A 53 14.81 -4.91 -10.25
CA VAL A 53 14.54 -6.27 -10.76
C VAL A 53 14.32 -6.26 -12.27
N ALA A 54 13.59 -5.27 -12.80
CA ALA A 54 13.35 -5.12 -14.23
C ALA A 54 14.65 -4.90 -15.01
N VAL A 55 15.54 -4.02 -14.51
CA VAL A 55 16.85 -3.78 -15.12
C VAL A 55 17.71 -5.05 -15.11
N ILE A 56 17.78 -5.75 -13.98
CA ILE A 56 18.52 -7.03 -13.88
C ILE A 56 17.96 -8.04 -14.89
N ALA A 57 16.65 -8.23 -14.92
CA ALA A 57 16.00 -9.13 -15.87
C ALA A 57 16.23 -8.70 -17.33
N GLY A 58 16.28 -7.40 -17.62
CA GLY A 58 16.61 -6.86 -18.94
C GLY A 58 18.05 -7.16 -19.37
N ILE A 59 19.01 -7.07 -18.45
CA ILE A 59 20.43 -7.38 -18.73
C ILE A 59 20.60 -8.87 -19.06
N PHE A 60 19.95 -9.77 -18.29
CA PHE A 60 20.11 -11.22 -18.47
C PHE A 60 19.15 -11.85 -19.49
N GLY A 61 18.01 -11.21 -19.75
CA GLY A 61 16.93 -11.73 -20.59
C GLY A 61 16.64 -10.92 -21.86
N GLY A 62 17.33 -9.80 -22.05
CA GLY A 62 17.19 -8.90 -23.19
C GLY A 62 16.20 -7.74 -22.96
N TRP A 63 16.37 -6.69 -23.76
CA TRP A 63 15.59 -5.45 -23.67
C TRP A 63 14.08 -5.62 -23.88
N ALA A 64 13.66 -6.65 -24.63
CA ALA A 64 12.24 -6.97 -24.79
C ALA A 64 11.58 -7.40 -23.47
N ILE A 65 12.31 -8.15 -22.63
CA ILE A 65 11.81 -8.59 -21.32
C ILE A 65 11.69 -7.40 -20.35
N LEU A 66 12.63 -6.46 -20.40
CA LEU A 66 12.56 -5.20 -19.65
C LEU A 66 11.25 -4.45 -19.94
N GLY A 67 10.92 -4.30 -21.23
CA GLY A 67 9.68 -3.62 -21.67
C GLY A 67 8.43 -4.29 -21.11
N TRP A 68 8.34 -5.62 -21.21
CA TRP A 68 7.21 -6.38 -20.66
C TRP A 68 7.08 -6.26 -19.14
N ILE A 69 8.21 -6.33 -18.41
CA ILE A 69 8.20 -6.20 -16.95
C ILE A 69 7.74 -4.80 -16.54
N LEU A 70 8.25 -3.74 -17.18
CA LEU A 70 7.82 -2.36 -16.92
C LEU A 70 6.32 -2.17 -17.19
N LEU A 71 5.85 -2.69 -18.33
CA LEU A 71 4.45 -2.60 -18.73
C LEU A 71 3.51 -3.26 -17.71
N LEU A 72 3.93 -4.35 -17.07
CA LEU A 72 3.13 -5.05 -16.05
C LEU A 72 3.31 -4.47 -14.64
N THR A 73 4.49 -3.94 -14.34
CA THR A 73 4.84 -3.41 -13.01
C THR A 73 4.06 -2.13 -12.70
N ILE A 74 3.86 -1.26 -13.68
CA ILE A 74 3.15 0.02 -13.50
C ILE A 74 1.66 -0.23 -13.12
N PRO A 75 0.85 -0.97 -13.92
CA PRO A 75 -0.53 -1.26 -13.56
C PRO A 75 -0.65 -2.00 -12.22
N TYR A 76 0.27 -2.92 -11.92
CA TYR A 76 0.29 -3.63 -10.66
C TYR A 76 0.44 -2.67 -9.46
N HIS A 77 1.43 -1.78 -9.48
CA HIS A 77 1.65 -0.84 -8.37
C HIS A 77 0.53 0.20 -8.27
N VAL A 78 0.05 0.73 -9.41
CA VAL A 78 -1.03 1.72 -9.43
C VAL A 78 -2.34 1.12 -8.93
N GLY A 79 -2.72 -0.06 -9.43
CA GLY A 79 -3.94 -0.75 -9.01
C GLY A 79 -3.91 -1.14 -7.54
N LEU A 80 -2.77 -1.67 -7.07
CA LEU A 80 -2.60 -2.05 -5.68
C LEU A 80 -2.60 -0.82 -4.74
N ALA A 81 -1.92 0.27 -5.13
CA ALA A 81 -1.94 1.52 -4.39
C ALA A 81 -3.35 2.09 -4.26
N ALA A 82 -4.09 2.19 -5.38
CA ALA A 82 -5.45 2.70 -5.40
C ALA A 82 -6.38 1.87 -4.50
N LEU A 83 -6.30 0.53 -4.58
CA LEU A 83 -7.11 -0.37 -3.76
C LEU A 83 -6.81 -0.20 -2.26
N LEU A 84 -5.53 -0.12 -1.89
CA LEU A 84 -5.13 -0.03 -0.48
C LEU A 84 -5.46 1.34 0.13
N ILE A 85 -5.23 2.42 -0.62
CA ILE A 85 -5.61 3.77 -0.20
C ILE A 85 -7.12 3.85 -0.02
N TRP A 86 -7.90 3.35 -0.98
CA TRP A 86 -9.36 3.31 -0.87
C TRP A 86 -9.83 2.54 0.38
N ARG A 87 -9.20 1.39 0.67
CA ARG A 87 -9.50 0.62 1.89
C ARG A 87 -9.14 1.36 3.18
N LEU A 88 -7.99 2.03 3.23
CA LEU A 88 -7.60 2.85 4.39
C LEU A 88 -8.57 4.02 4.60
N GLN A 89 -8.94 4.71 3.52
CA GLN A 89 -9.90 5.81 3.57
C GLN A 89 -11.27 5.34 4.09
N SER A 90 -11.79 4.22 3.58
CA SER A 90 -13.05 3.64 4.05
C SER A 90 -13.01 3.25 5.53
N LEU A 91 -11.86 2.80 6.04
CA LEU A 91 -11.70 2.51 7.46
C LEU A 91 -11.64 3.79 8.30
N ALA A 92 -10.90 4.80 7.84
CA ALA A 92 -10.77 6.08 8.53
C ALA A 92 -12.12 6.80 8.64
N THR A 93 -12.91 6.83 7.56
CA THR A 93 -14.26 7.42 7.58
C THR A 93 -15.19 6.68 8.53
N GLY A 94 -15.16 5.34 8.52
CA GLY A 94 -15.95 4.53 9.45
C GLY A 94 -15.60 4.79 10.92
N VAL A 95 -14.32 4.91 11.25
CA VAL A 95 -13.90 5.24 12.63
C VAL A 95 -14.34 6.65 13.03
N ALA A 96 -14.22 7.63 12.13
CA ALA A 96 -14.63 9.00 12.39
C ALA A 96 -16.15 9.14 12.63
N GLU A 97 -16.96 8.38 11.91
CA GLU A 97 -18.42 8.41 12.06
C GLU A 97 -18.90 7.79 13.39
N ILE A 98 -18.25 6.70 13.83
CA ILE A 98 -18.48 6.11 15.15
C ILE A 98 -18.16 7.13 16.25
N GLU A 99 -17.06 7.87 16.10
CA GLU A 99 -16.64 8.89 17.05
C GLU A 99 -17.63 10.06 17.12
N ARG A 100 -18.08 10.56 15.96
CA ARG A 100 -19.10 11.60 15.89
C ARG A 100 -20.38 11.18 16.59
N THR A 101 -20.88 9.97 16.31
CA THR A 101 -22.09 9.43 16.93
C THR A 101 -21.94 9.27 18.44
N ALA A 102 -20.78 8.78 18.90
CA ALA A 102 -20.49 8.65 20.33
C ALA A 102 -20.47 10.02 21.03
N ARG A 103 -19.90 11.05 20.37
CA ARG A 103 -19.84 12.42 20.88
C ARG A 103 -21.23 13.06 20.95
N GLU A 104 -22.05 12.90 19.93
CA GLU A 104 -23.44 13.40 19.89
C GLU A 104 -24.28 12.79 21.03
N ARG A 105 -24.20 11.47 21.24
CA ARG A 105 -24.85 10.78 22.37
C ARG A 105 -24.41 11.29 23.75
N TRP A 106 -23.14 11.66 23.88
CA TRP A 106 -22.63 12.17 25.15
C TRP A 106 -23.11 13.59 25.43
N MET A 107 -23.28 14.42 24.40
CA MET A 107 -23.85 15.76 24.53
C MET A 107 -25.35 15.74 24.84
N THR A 108 -26.12 14.85 24.19
CA THR A 108 -27.57 14.72 24.48
C THR A 108 -27.86 14.17 25.88
N ARG A 109 -26.95 13.37 26.46
CA ARG A 109 -27.10 12.87 27.83
C ARG A 109 -26.76 13.91 28.91
N LYS A 110 -26.07 15.00 28.54
CA LYS A 110 -25.69 16.10 29.45
C LYS A 110 -26.64 17.29 29.41
N SER A 111 -27.47 17.39 28.37
CA SER A 111 -28.60 18.33 28.27
C SER A 111 -29.79 17.85 29.08
#